data_AF-A0A950YFQ4-F1
#
_entry.id   AF-A0A950YFQ4-F1
#
_cell.length_a   1.000
_cell.length_b   1.000
_cell.length_c   1.000
_cell.angle_alpha   90.00
_cell.angle_beta   90.00
_cell.angle_gamma   90.00
#
_symmetry.space_group_name_H-M   'P 1'
#
loop_
_entity.id
_entity.type
_entity.pdbx_description
1 polymer ?
#
loop_
_entity_poly.entity_id
_entity_poly.type
_entity_poly.pdbx_seq_one_letter_code
_entity_poly.pdbx_strand_id
1 'polypeptide(L)'
;MSGDAQLMLMIAGMHLLGLVCAAVLIIPALRDNPDFPQYPDSGSDGGGGGGGPERPPAPKDPPRGGGIPLLDAEQARIRLRDHRKLTELLPGRERRPAREPERTPVRT
;
A
#
# COMPACT_ATOMS: atom_id res chain seq x y z
N MET A 1 10.37 -52.73 29.78
CA MET A 1 11.19 -51.51 29.88
C MET A 1 10.35 -50.44 30.55
N SER A 2 10.98 -49.71 31.48
CA SER A 2 10.40 -48.78 32.46
C SER A 2 9.44 -47.75 31.85
N GLY A 3 8.21 -47.66 32.37
CA GLY A 3 7.21 -46.67 31.93
C GLY A 3 7.68 -45.21 32.10
N ASP A 4 8.63 -44.97 33.01
CA ASP A 4 9.30 -43.69 33.16
C ASP A 4 10.20 -43.36 31.95
N ALA A 5 10.97 -44.35 31.47
CA ALA A 5 11.74 -44.19 30.24
C ALA A 5 10.83 -43.97 29.02
N GLN A 6 9.66 -44.62 28.99
CA GLN A 6 8.65 -44.40 27.95
C GLN A 6 8.06 -42.98 28.02
N LEU A 7 7.75 -42.47 29.21
CA LEU A 7 7.25 -41.11 29.42
C LEU A 7 8.31 -40.07 29.01
N MET A 8 9.55 -40.25 29.47
CA MET A 8 10.67 -39.36 29.09
C MET A 8 10.90 -39.36 27.59
N LEU A 9 10.84 -40.52 26.93
CA LEU A 9 10.94 -40.60 25.46
C LEU A 9 9.78 -39.92 24.75
N MET A 10 8.54 -40.03 25.25
CA MET A 10 7.40 -39.33 24.67
C MET A 10 7.52 -37.81 24.82
N ILE A 11 7.91 -37.34 26.01
CA ILE A 11 8.10 -35.91 26.27
C ILE A 11 9.25 -35.38 25.41
N ALA A 12 10.42 -36.01 25.45
CA ALA A 12 11.57 -35.60 24.66
C ALA A 12 11.28 -35.64 23.15
N GLY A 13 10.59 -36.68 22.68
CA GLY A 13 10.16 -36.83 21.29
C GLY A 13 9.20 -35.73 20.86
N MET A 14 8.20 -35.39 21.68
CA MET A 14 7.26 -34.31 21.38
C MET A 14 7.93 -32.94 21.34
N HIS A 15 8.88 -32.68 22.24
CA HIS A 15 9.65 -31.43 22.24
C HIS A 15 10.58 -31.35 21.03
N LEU A 16 11.24 -32.45 20.68
CA LEU A 16 12.10 -32.51 19.50
C LEU A 16 11.28 -32.26 18.22
N LEU A 17 10.10 -32.87 18.11
CA LEU A 17 9.17 -32.61 17.01
C LEU A 17 8.73 -31.14 16.96
N GLY A 18 8.36 -30.57 18.11
CA GLY A 18 7.99 -29.16 18.23
C GLY A 18 9.13 -28.22 17.83
N LEU A 19 10.37 -28.50 18.25
CA LEU A 19 11.56 -27.74 17.87
C LEU A 19 11.85 -27.83 16.37
N VAL A 20 11.72 -29.02 15.78
CA VAL A 20 11.87 -29.21 14.32
C VAL A 20 10.80 -28.41 13.58
N CYS A 21 9.53 -28.48 14.00
CA CYS A 21 8.46 -27.68 13.39
C CYS A 21 8.75 -26.17 13.51
N ALA A 22 9.15 -25.69 14.69
CA ALA A 22 9.49 -24.29 14.90
C ALA A 22 10.67 -23.85 14.02
N ALA A 23 11.73 -24.66 13.93
CA ALA A 23 12.88 -24.38 13.07
C ALA A 23 12.47 -24.31 11.60
N VAL A 24 11.63 -25.24 11.11
CA VAL A 24 11.11 -25.22 9.74
C VAL A 24 10.32 -23.94 9.46
N LEU A 25 9.52 -23.46 10.41
CA LEU A 25 8.76 -22.22 10.27
C LEU A 25 9.65 -20.96 10.32
N ILE A 26 10.78 -21.03 11.03
CA ILE A 26 11.75 -19.92 11.11
C ILE A 26 12.62 -19.84 9.84
N ILE A 27 12.88 -20.97 9.15
CA ILE A 27 13.73 -21.00 7.95
C ILE A 27 13.29 -20.00 6.86
N PRO A 28 12.00 -19.89 6.48
CA PRO A 28 11.54 -18.88 5.52
C PRO A 28 11.75 -17.43 5.98
N ALA A 29 11.66 -17.17 7.29
CA ALA A 29 11.84 -15.83 7.84
C ALA A 29 13.32 -15.40 7.85
N LEU A 30 14.24 -16.37 7.91
CA LEU A 30 15.70 -16.15 7.79
C LEU A 30 16.21 -16.24 6.35
N ARG A 31 15.42 -16.75 5.42
CA ARG A 31 15.76 -16.76 4.00
C ARG A 31 15.34 -15.42 3.40
N ASP A 32 16.31 -14.62 2.99
CA ASP A 32 16.13 -13.30 2.36
C ASP A 32 15.38 -13.31 1.01
N ASN A 33 14.80 -14.43 0.59
CA ASN A 33 13.96 -14.50 -0.58
C ASN A 33 12.89 -15.59 -0.44
N PRO A 34 11.66 -15.25 -0.04
CA PRO A 34 10.54 -16.15 -0.26
C PRO A 34 10.25 -16.21 -1.76
N ASP A 35 10.51 -17.37 -2.36
CA ASP A 35 9.94 -17.74 -3.67
C ASP A 35 8.42 -17.86 -3.51
N PHE A 36 7.74 -16.72 -3.45
CA PHE A 36 6.30 -16.66 -3.59
C PHE A 36 5.95 -17.17 -5.00
N PRO A 37 4.93 -18.03 -5.16
CA PRO A 37 4.40 -18.33 -6.48
C PRO A 37 3.95 -17.02 -7.11
N GLN A 38 4.69 -16.56 -8.12
CA GLN A 38 4.26 -15.47 -8.97
C GLN A 38 2.93 -15.88 -9.59
N TYR A 39 1.85 -15.28 -9.11
CA TYR A 39 0.61 -15.24 -9.87
C TYR A 39 0.96 -14.62 -11.23
N PRO A 40 0.55 -15.21 -12.37
CA PRO A 40 0.84 -14.64 -13.67
C PRO A 40 -0.11 -13.45 -13.89
N ASP A 41 0.15 -12.35 -13.19
CA ASP A 41 -0.33 -11.06 -13.65
C ASP A 41 0.61 -10.64 -14.79
N SER A 42 0.02 -10.49 -15.96
CA SER A 42 0.64 -10.09 -17.21
C SER A 42 1.52 -8.84 -17.01
N GLY A 43 2.82 -9.06 -16.83
CA GLY A 43 3.80 -8.02 -16.56
C GLY A 43 4.45 -8.21 -15.19
N SER A 44 5.43 -9.12 -15.18
CA SER A 44 6.22 -9.52 -14.02
C SER A 44 7.06 -8.37 -13.44
N ASP A 45 6.77 -8.01 -12.19
CA ASP A 45 7.78 -7.60 -11.20
C ASP A 45 7.16 -7.52 -9.79
N GLY A 46 7.14 -8.67 -9.12
CA GLY A 46 6.74 -8.80 -7.72
C GLY A 46 7.91 -8.63 -6.74
N GLY A 47 7.59 -8.09 -5.57
CA GLY A 47 8.00 -8.65 -4.28
C GLY A 47 9.18 -8.01 -3.53
N GLY A 48 8.99 -7.85 -2.21
CA GLY A 48 10.07 -8.02 -1.22
C GLY A 48 10.40 -6.80 -0.36
N GLY A 49 10.08 -6.87 0.93
CA GLY A 49 10.26 -5.79 1.89
C GLY A 49 11.71 -5.56 2.34
N GLY A 50 12.07 -4.27 2.44
CA GLY A 50 13.07 -3.74 3.37
C GLY A 50 14.49 -3.57 2.81
N GLY A 51 14.85 -2.34 2.38
CA GLY A 51 16.26 -1.99 2.17
C GLY A 51 16.59 -0.81 1.26
N GLY A 52 15.66 0.10 1.00
CA GLY A 52 15.92 1.29 0.19
C GLY A 52 14.61 1.81 -0.40
N PRO A 53 14.54 3.08 -0.84
CA PRO A 53 13.38 3.55 -1.57
C PRO A 53 13.14 2.61 -2.76
N GLU A 54 11.93 2.08 -2.84
CA GLU A 54 11.45 1.25 -3.93
C GLU A 54 11.90 1.86 -5.26
N ARG A 55 12.50 1.05 -6.14
CA ARG A 55 12.93 1.54 -7.44
C ARG A 55 11.68 2.06 -8.15
N PRO A 56 11.68 3.32 -8.65
CA PRO A 56 10.49 3.84 -9.30
C PRO A 56 10.12 2.93 -10.47
N PRO A 57 8.82 2.65 -10.68
CA PRO A 57 8.38 1.80 -11.78
C PRO A 57 8.92 2.34 -13.10
N ALA A 58 9.17 1.43 -14.04
CA ALA A 58 9.61 1.82 -15.38
C ALA A 58 8.61 2.84 -15.99
N PRO A 59 9.10 3.87 -16.69
CA PRO A 59 8.22 4.81 -17.40
C PRO A 59 7.26 4.03 -18.30
N LYS A 60 5.97 4.35 -18.21
CA LYS A 60 4.98 3.76 -19.12
C LYS A 60 5.32 4.15 -20.56
N ASP A 61 5.11 3.22 -21.49
CA ASP A 61 5.21 3.52 -22.91
C ASP A 61 4.36 4.75 -23.24
N PRO A 62 4.87 5.69 -24.07
CA PRO A 62 4.07 6.82 -24.52
C PRO A 62 2.81 6.30 -25.23
N PRO A 63 1.66 6.98 -25.08
CA PRO A 63 0.44 6.57 -25.73
C PRO A 63 0.67 6.39 -27.23
N ARG A 64 0.22 5.24 -27.77
CA ARG A 64 0.28 4.93 -29.20
C ARG A 64 -0.75 5.78 -29.94
N GLY A 65 -0.45 7.06 -30.12
CA GLY A 65 -1.29 8.02 -30.81
C GLY A 65 -0.89 9.44 -30.47
N GLY A 66 -0.79 10.29 -31.50
CA GLY A 66 -0.58 11.72 -31.37
C GLY A 66 -1.78 12.36 -30.67
N GLY A 67 -1.78 12.30 -29.34
CA GLY A 67 -2.73 13.01 -28.51
C GLY A 67 -2.57 14.51 -28.69
N ILE A 68 -3.66 15.25 -28.49
CA ILE A 68 -3.64 16.71 -28.42
C ILE A 68 -2.57 17.08 -27.38
N PRO A 69 -1.55 17.90 -27.71
CA PRO A 69 -0.55 18.30 -26.74
C PRO A 69 -1.26 18.93 -25.56
N LEU A 70 -0.94 18.45 -24.36
CA LEU A 70 -1.43 19.04 -23.15
C LEU A 70 -0.88 20.47 -23.12
N LEU A 71 -1.76 21.47 -23.21
CA LEU A 71 -1.40 22.88 -23.06
C LEU A 71 -0.53 23.01 -21.79
N ASP A 72 0.58 23.74 -21.88
CA ASP A 72 1.65 23.85 -20.88
C ASP A 72 1.19 23.45 -19.47
N ALA A 73 1.40 22.18 -19.14
CA ALA A 73 0.89 21.64 -17.90
C ALA A 73 1.72 22.20 -16.75
N GLU A 74 1.22 23.27 -16.13
CA GLU A 74 1.84 23.84 -14.94
C GLU A 74 1.73 22.88 -13.76
N GLN A 75 2.84 22.69 -13.06
CA GLN A 75 2.88 21.87 -11.87
C GLN A 75 2.03 22.49 -10.76
N ALA A 76 1.26 21.67 -10.06
CA ALA A 76 0.46 22.10 -8.92
C ALA A 76 1.32 22.79 -7.85
N ARG A 77 0.82 23.92 -7.32
CA ARG A 77 1.51 24.74 -6.30
C ARG A 77 1.77 24.01 -4.98
N ILE A 78 0.95 23.02 -4.65
CA ILE A 78 1.01 22.28 -3.38
C ILE A 78 1.20 20.80 -3.67
N ARG A 79 2.21 20.18 -3.05
CA ARG A 79 2.43 18.73 -3.09
C ARG A 79 2.07 18.12 -1.74
N LEU A 80 1.04 17.28 -1.72
CA LEU A 80 0.62 16.56 -0.52
C LEU A 80 1.55 15.37 -0.30
N ARG A 81 2.43 15.50 0.71
CA ARG A 81 3.34 14.41 1.14
C ARG A 81 3.00 13.88 2.53
N ASP A 82 2.04 14.49 3.20
CA ASP A 82 1.61 14.15 4.55
C ASP A 82 0.11 13.82 4.59
N HIS A 83 -0.40 13.53 5.79
CA HIS A 83 -1.79 13.12 6.02
C HIS A 83 -2.79 14.28 5.99
N ARG A 84 -2.34 15.52 5.72
CA ARG A 84 -3.22 16.69 5.69
C ARG A 84 -4.07 16.70 4.44
N LYS A 85 -5.22 17.38 4.52
CA LYS A 85 -6.13 17.51 3.38
C LYS A 85 -5.80 18.77 2.60
N LEU A 86 -6.03 18.72 1.29
CA LEU A 86 -5.84 19.88 0.41
C LEU A 86 -6.63 21.11 0.88
N THR A 87 -7.85 20.89 1.39
CA THR A 87 -8.74 21.92 1.95
C THR A 87 -8.14 22.66 3.14
N GLU A 88 -7.20 22.04 3.87
CA GLU A 88 -6.53 22.65 5.03
C GLU A 88 -5.36 23.54 4.60
N LEU A 89 -4.85 23.34 3.37
CA LEU A 89 -3.69 24.05 2.82
C LEU A 89 -4.08 25.20 1.89
N LEU A 90 -5.35 25.25 1.48
CA LEU A 90 -5.89 26.30 0.63
C LEU A 90 -6.68 27.30 1.48
N PRO A 91 -6.67 28.59 1.10
CA PRO A 91 -7.59 29.54 1.69
C PRO A 91 -9.03 29.05 1.52
N GLY A 92 -9.83 29.21 2.57
CA GLY A 92 -11.24 28.80 2.56
C GLY A 92 -11.98 29.43 1.39
N ARG A 93 -12.80 28.63 0.70
CA ARG A 93 -13.59 29.10 -0.44
C ARG A 93 -14.50 30.25 0.01
N GLU A 94 -14.24 31.44 -0.52
CA GLU A 94 -15.13 32.58 -0.33
C GLU A 94 -16.50 32.22 -0.93
N ARG A 95 -17.52 32.22 -0.09
CA ARG A 95 -18.89 31.99 -0.52
C ARG A 95 -19.41 33.30 -1.09
N ARG A 96 -19.97 33.24 -2.30
CA ARG A 96 -20.71 34.39 -2.85
C ARG A 96 -21.83 34.75 -1.85
N PRO A 97 -22.08 36.05 -1.59
CA PRO A 97 -23.22 36.48 -0.79
C PRO A 97 -24.52 35.84 -1.30
N ALA A 98 -25.40 35.49 -0.36
CA ALA A 98 -26.72 34.98 -0.72
C ALA A 98 -27.46 36.03 -1.55
N ARG A 99 -28.11 35.58 -2.63
CA ARG A 99 -28.97 36.45 -3.44
C ARG A 99 -30.15 36.90 -2.57
N GLU A 100 -30.38 38.20 -2.48
CA GLU A 100 -31.56 38.73 -1.80
C GLU A 100 -32.84 38.19 -2.44
N PRO A 101 -33.88 37.86 -1.65
CA PRO A 101 -35.16 37.42 -2.18
C PRO A 101 -35.77 38.53 -3.04
N GLU A 102 -36.38 38.14 -4.16
CA GLU A 102 -37.06 39.06 -5.06
C GLU A 102 -38.23 39.73 -4.32
N ARG A 103 -38.23 41.07 -4.25
CA ARG A 103 -39.30 41.82 -3.59
C ARG A 103 -40.55 41.75 -4.44
N THR A 104 -41.65 41.28 -3.85
CA THR A 104 -42.96 41.30 -4.51
C THR A 104 -43.44 42.75 -4.65
N PRO A 105 -43.78 43.23 -5.86
CA PRO A 105 -44.30 44.58 -6.03
C PRO A 105 -45.68 44.71 -5.39
N VAL A 106 -45.84 45.69 -4.50
CA VAL A 106 -47.14 46.09 -3.96
C VAL A 106 -47.83 46.97 -5.00
N ARG A 107 -48.96 46.51 -5.55
CA ARG A 107 -49.83 47.36 -6.37
C ARG A 107 -50.74 48.14 -5.43
N THR A 108 -50.51 49.45 -5.32
CA THR A 108 -51.47 50.44 -4.82
C THR A 108 -52.30 50.99 -5.96
#